data_AF-A0A920R6J6-F1
#
_entry.id   AF-A0A920R6J6-F1
#
_cell.length_a   1.000
_cell.length_b   1.000
_cell.length_c   1.000
_cell.angle_alpha   90.00
_cell.angle_beta   90.00
_cell.angle_gamma   90.00
#
_symmetry.space_group_name_H-M   'P 1'
#
loop_
_entity.id
_entity.type
_entity.pdbx_description
1 polymer ?
#
loop_
_entity_poly.entity_id
_entity_poly.type
_entity_poly.pdbx_seq_one_letter_code
_entity_poly.pdbx_strand_id
1 'polypeptide(L)' 'MNTQDSMEQVVKMVKENEEVIDLILATGDIAQDASLDAYKNFISVMNELNAPFRWFPRKPR' A
#
# COMPACT_ATOMS: atom_id res chain seq x y z
N MET A 1 0.35 -13.67 -11.50
CA MET A 1 1.32 -12.67 -10.99
C MET A 1 0.84 -12.27 -9.61
N ASN A 2 1.57 -12.58 -8.55
CA ASN A 2 1.16 -12.28 -7.17
C ASN A 2 1.44 -10.81 -6.87
N THR A 3 0.43 -9.95 -7.04
CA THR A 3 0.49 -8.52 -6.74
C THR A 3 0.86 -8.24 -5.29
N GLN A 4 0.50 -9.14 -4.38
CA GLN A 4 0.84 -9.06 -2.96
C GLN A 4 2.36 -9.19 -2.73
N ASP A 5 3.00 -10.24 -3.24
CA ASP A 5 4.44 -10.47 -3.08
C ASP A 5 5.26 -9.27 -3.58
N SER A 6 4.85 -8.68 -4.71
CA SER A 6 5.52 -7.50 -5.27
C SER A 6 5.37 -6.27 -4.37
N MET A 7 4.20 -6.06 -3.76
CA MET A 7 3.95 -4.95 -2.83
C MET A 7 4.77 -5.11 -1.54
N GLU A 8 4.83 -6.32 -0.98
CA GLU A 8 5.61 -6.61 0.23
C GLU A 8 7.11 -6.36 0.00
N GLN A 9 7.65 -6.72 -1.17
CA GLN A 9 9.04 -6.42 -1.52
C GLN A 9 9.32 -4.91 -1.61
N VAL A 10 8.39 -4.13 -2.16
CA VAL A 10 8.53 -2.66 -2.22
C VAL A 10 8.53 -2.08 -0.80
N VAL A 11 7.62 -2.49 0.07
CA VAL A 11 7.58 -2.03 1.46
C VAL A 11 8.85 -2.38 2.21
N LYS A 12 9.37 -3.61 2.02
CA LYS A 12 10.65 -4.01 2.59
C LYS A 12 11.79 -3.10 2.11
N MET A 13 11.85 -2.80 0.81
CA MET A 13 12.86 -1.92 0.25
C MET A 13 12.76 -0.51 0.83
N VAL A 14 11.55 0.04 0.97
CA VAL A 14 11.35 1.35 1.60
C VAL A 14 11.85 1.35 3.05
N LYS A 15 11.53 0.33 3.85
CA LYS A 15 12.03 0.20 5.23
C LYS A 15 13.56 0.16 5.33
N GLU A 16 14.21 -0.45 4.34
CA GLU A 16 15.66 -0.58 4.32
C GLU A 16 16.38 0.71 3.88
N ASN A 17 15.71 1.58 3.11
CA ASN A 17 16.34 2.76 2.50
C ASN A 17 15.90 4.09 3.12
N GLU A 18 14.71 4.15 3.72
CA GLU A 18 14.13 5.38 4.26
C GLU A 18 14.00 5.27 5.79
N GLU A 19 14.77 6.07 6.53
CA GLU A 19 14.73 6.08 8.00
C GLU A 19 13.49 6.80 8.56
N VAL A 20 13.00 7.82 7.84
CA VAL A 20 11.87 8.67 8.28
C VAL A 20 10.93 8.90 7.11
N ILE A 21 9.66 8.58 7.30
CA ILE A 21 8.59 8.78 6.31
C ILE A 21 7.53 9.68 6.92
N ASP A 22 7.35 10.89 6.38
CA ASP A 22 6.36 11.84 6.87
C ASP A 22 4.93 11.49 6.43
N LEU A 23 4.78 10.93 5.23
CA LEU A 23 3.49 10.61 4.63
C LEU A 23 3.61 9.55 3.52
N ILE A 24 2.70 8.58 3.54
CA ILE A 24 2.47 7.66 2.43
C ILE A 24 1.20 8.08 1.68
N LEU A 25 1.30 8.25 0.38
CA LEU A 25 0.16 8.61 -0.47
C LEU A 25 -0.07 7.56 -1.57
N ALA A 26 -1.18 6.82 -1.47
CA ALA A 26 -1.61 5.88 -2.50
C ALA A 26 -2.61 6.54 -3.46
N THR A 27 -2.25 6.62 -4.75
CA THR A 27 -2.93 7.45 -5.74
C THR A 27 -4.01 6.73 -6.56
N GLY A 28 -4.32 5.47 -6.25
CA GLY A 28 -5.41 4.72 -6.87
C GLY A 28 -5.06 3.24 -7.08
N ASP A 29 -6.00 2.50 -7.68
CA ASP A 29 -5.84 1.09 -8.06
C ASP A 29 -5.29 0.16 -6.95
N ILE A 30 -5.72 0.40 -5.71
CA ILE A 30 -5.32 -0.38 -4.52
C ILE A 30 -5.79 -1.85 -4.61
N ALA A 31 -7.04 -2.05 -5.04
CA ALA A 31 -7.64 -3.37 -5.17
C ALA A 31 -8.14 -3.56 -6.61
N GLN A 32 -7.71 -4.64 -7.27
CA GLN A 32 -8.11 -4.94 -8.65
C GLN A 32 -9.56 -5.42 -8.76
N ASP A 33 -10.02 -6.15 -7.75
CA ASP A 33 -11.35 -6.77 -7.69
C ASP A 33 -12.30 -6.03 -6.71
N ALA A 34 -11.85 -4.91 -6.15
CA ALA A 34 -12.54 -4.18 -5.09
C ALA A 34 -12.90 -5.04 -3.86
N SER A 35 -12.20 -6.16 -3.64
CA SER A 35 -12.48 -7.04 -2.50
C SER A 35 -12.05 -6.41 -1.18
N LEU A 36 -12.82 -6.71 -0.13
CA LEU A 36 -12.49 -6.26 1.23
C LEU A 36 -11.12 -6.79 1.69
N ASP A 37 -10.78 -8.02 1.31
CA ASP A 37 -9.52 -8.64 1.72
C ASP A 37 -8.31 -8.00 1.04
N ALA A 38 -8.43 -7.57 -0.22
CA ALA A 38 -7.38 -6.77 -0.86
C ALA A 38 -7.12 -5.44 -0.11
N TYR A 39 -8.17 -4.75 0.33
CA TYR A 39 -8.01 -3.53 1.14
C TYR A 39 -7.40 -3.81 2.51
N LYS A 40 -7.81 -4.89 3.19
CA LYS A 40 -7.23 -5.30 4.48
C LYS A 40 -5.75 -5.61 4.34
N ASN A 41 -5.37 -6.35 3.30
CA ASN A 41 -3.97 -6.69 3.02
C ASN A 41 -3.15 -5.43 2.75
N PHE A 42 -3.66 -4.51 1.92
CA PHE A 42 -3.01 -3.21 1.68
C PHE A 42 -2.79 -2.42 2.97
N ILE A 43 -3.83 -2.28 3.81
CA ILE A 43 -3.73 -1.58 5.11
C ILE A 43 -2.70 -2.25 6.02
N SER A 44 -2.70 -3.59 6.09
CA SER A 44 -1.75 -4.34 6.90
C SER A 44 -0.31 -4.06 6.48
N VAL A 45 -0.03 -4.07 5.18
CA VAL A 45 1.31 -3.87 4.63
C VAL A 45 1.76 -2.40 4.76
N MET A 46 0.87 -1.42 4.57
CA MET A 46 1.22 -0.01 4.76
C MET A 46 1.51 0.35 6.23
N ASN A 47 0.81 -0.28 7.18
CA ASN A 47 1.04 -0.06 8.62
C ASN A 47 2.47 -0.43 9.04
N GLU A 48 3.15 -1.31 8.31
CA GLU A 48 4.53 -1.69 8.58
C GLU A 48 5.52 -0.53 8.49
N LEU A 49 5.22 0.47 7.66
CA LEU A 49 6.07 1.65 7.45
C LEU A 49 5.95 2.68 8.59
N ASN A 50 5.04 2.46 9.55
CA ASN A 50 4.83 3.29 10.73
C ASN A 50 4.71 4.81 10.43
N ALA A 51 4.08 5.14 9.31
CA ALA A 51 3.87 6.50 8.85
C ALA A 51 2.37 6.77 8.62
N PRO A 52 1.91 8.02 8.77
CA PRO A 52 0.59 8.40 8.33
C PRO A 52 0.39 8.03 6.86
N PHE A 53 -0.72 7.39 6.52
CA PHE A 53 -1.03 7.07 5.13
C PHE A 53 -2.42 7.56 4.72
N ARG A 54 -2.56 7.95 3.46
CA ARG A 54 -3.81 8.38 2.84
C ARG A 54 -3.93 7.75 1.47
N TRP A 55 -5.17 7.52 1.04
CA TRP A 55 -5.45 7.04 -0.29
C TRP A 55 -6.68 7.71 -0.88
N PHE A 56 -6.73 7.75 -2.21
CA PHE A 56 -7.92 8.18 -2.92
C PHE A 56 -8.41 7.04 -3.82
N PRO A 57 -9.70 6.69 -3.74
CA PRO A 57 -10.27 5.69 -4.65
C PRO A 57 -10.25 6.24 -6.08
N ARG A 58 -9.88 5.39 -7.04
CA ARG A 58 -10.03 5.76 -8.45
C ARG A 58 -11.52 5.81 -8.78
N LYS A 59 -11.95 6.83 -9.54
CA LYS A 59 -13.33 6.88 -10.03
C LYS A 59 -13.64 5.60 -10.84
N PRO A 60 -14.80 4.95 -10.63
CA PRO A 60 -15.28 3.96 -11.57
C PRO A 60 -15.44 4.65 -12.93
N ARG A 61 -14.86 4.05 -13.98
CA ARG A 61 -15.20 4.42 -15.36
C ARG A 61 -16.55 3.81 -15.72
#